data_AF-A0A7W0UK68-F1
#
_entry.id   AF-A0A7W0UK68-F1
#
_cell.length_a   1.000
_cell.length_b   1.000
_cell.length_c   1.000
_cell.angle_alpha   90.00
_cell.angle_beta   90.00
_cell.angle_gamma   90.00
#
_symmetry.space_group_name_H-M   'P 1'
#
loop_
_entity.id
_entity.type
_entity.pdbx_description
1 polymer ?
#
loop_
_entity_poly.entity_id
_entity_poly.type
_entity_poly.pdbx_seq_one_letter_code
_entity_poly.pdbx_strand_id
1 'polypeptide(L)' 'GHICARLFTAAGKPCEIALNRRVIGIDLEDLRLIPRVVAVARGIEKSAGVLGALRGSLINVLITDEPTAAEVLRLR' A
#
# COMPACT_ATOMS: atom_id res chain seq x y z
N GLY A 1 -5.91 1.27 1.77
CA GLY A 1 -5.50 -0.10 2.16
C GLY A 1 -4.74 -0.04 3.47
N HIS A 2 -4.00 -1.08 3.85
CA HIS A 2 -3.03 -0.99 4.95
C HIS A 2 -1.72 -1.72 4.61
N ILE A 3 -0.61 -1.24 5.15
CA ILE A 3 0.71 -1.88 5.15
C ILE A 3 1.24 -1.81 6.57
N CYS A 4 1.81 -2.90 7.10
CA CYS A 4 2.32 -2.95 8.47
C CYS A 4 1.28 -2.47 9.51
N ALA A 5 0.02 -2.87 9.34
CA ALA A 5 -1.15 -2.44 10.11
C ALA A 5 -1.50 -0.94 10.07
N ARG A 6 -0.81 -0.12 9.27
CA ARG A 6 -1.12 1.30 9.09
C ARG A 6 -2.02 1.52 7.89
N LEU A 7 -3.19 2.12 8.14
CA LEU A 7 -4.19 2.45 7.13
C LEU A 7 -3.79 3.69 6.33
N PHE A 8 -3.96 3.63 5.02
CA PHE A 8 -3.69 4.71 4.08
C PHE A 8 -4.84 4.90 3.07
N THR A 9 -4.96 6.13 2.58
CA THR A 9 -5.99 6.59 1.64
C THR A 9 -5.74 6.08 0.21
N ALA A 10 -6.67 6.32 -0.72
CA ALA A 10 -6.49 5.98 -2.14
C ALA A 10 -5.31 6.74 -2.81
N ALA A 11 -4.85 7.84 -2.22
CA ALA A 11 -3.66 8.58 -2.63
C ALA A 11 -2.39 8.10 -1.91
N GLY A 12 -2.48 7.06 -1.07
CA GLY A 12 -1.37 6.51 -0.31
C GLY A 12 -0.85 7.41 0.81
N LYS A 13 -1.66 8.38 1.26
CA LYS A 13 -1.39 9.17 2.48
C LYS A 13 -1.89 8.43 3.73
N PRO A 14 -1.26 8.58 4.89
CA PRO A 14 -1.79 8.05 6.16
C PRO A 14 -3.25 8.48 6.37
N CYS A 15 -4.08 7.58 6.88
CA CYS A 15 -5.40 7.95 7.38
C CYS A 15 -5.25 8.60 8.76
N GLU A 16 -5.79 9.81 8.94
CA GLU A 16 -5.77 10.55 10.22
C GLU A 16 -6.79 9.99 11.22
N ILE A 17 -6.53 8.78 11.72
CA ILE A 17 -7.41 8.06 12.63
C ILE A 17 -6.67 7.59 13.87
N ALA A 18 -7.39 7.49 15.00
CA ALA A 18 -6.81 7.06 16.27
C ALA A 18 -6.16 5.68 16.23
N LEU A 19 -6.62 4.80 15.33
CA LEU A 19 -6.08 3.45 15.18
C LEU A 19 -4.60 3.47 14.75
N ASN A 20 -4.22 4.30 13.78
CA ASN A 20 -2.83 4.37 13.31
C ASN A 20 -1.85 4.80 14.41
N ARG A 21 -2.29 5.66 15.34
CA ARG A 21 -1.47 6.09 16.50
C ARG A 21 -1.25 5.00 17.56
N ARG A 22 -1.99 3.89 17.48
CA ARG A 22 -1.89 2.76 18.41
C ARG A 22 -1.13 1.57 17.81
N VAL A 23 -0.71 1.67 16.55
CA VAL A 23 0.10 0.64 15.89
C VAL A 23 1.54 0.74 16.38
N ILE A 24 2.05 -0.35 16.93
CA ILE A 24 3.48 -0.53 17.22
C ILE A 24 4.11 -1.15 15.97
N GLY A 25 5.03 -0.44 15.31
CA GLY A 25 5.68 -0.86 14.08
C GLY A 25 6.17 0.33 13.25
N ILE A 26 6.83 0.06 12.12
CA ILE A 26 7.36 1.08 11.22
C ILE A 26 6.27 2.06 10.74
N ASP A 27 6.55 3.36 10.74
CA ASP A 27 5.66 4.39 10.19
C ASP A 27 5.68 4.42 8.66
N LEU A 28 4.62 4.95 8.03
CA LEU A 28 4.54 5.01 6.57
C LEU A 28 5.61 5.93 5.98
N GLU A 29 6.02 6.95 6.72
CA GLU A 29 7.11 7.87 6.38
C GLU A 29 8.46 7.14 6.38
N ASP A 30 8.75 6.35 7.42
CA ASP A 30 9.98 5.56 7.49
C ASP A 30 10.02 4.50 6.37
N LEU A 31 8.88 3.89 6.06
CA LEU A 31 8.77 2.92 4.97
C LEU A 31 9.18 3.55 3.61
N ARG A 32 8.82 4.81 3.36
CA ARG A 32 9.21 5.55 2.14
C ARG A 32 10.71 5.83 2.04
N LEU A 33 11.41 5.88 3.17
CA LEU A 33 12.87 6.11 3.19
C LEU A 33 13.67 4.84 2.85
N ILE A 34 13.05 3.67 2.92
CA ILE A 34 13.72 2.41 2.60
C ILE A 34 13.95 2.32 1.08
N PRO A 35 15.20 2.13 0.60
CA PRO A 35 15.49 2.12 -0.84
C PRO A 35 14.74 1.05 -1.63
N ARG A 36 14.39 -0.07 -1.01
CA ARG A 36 13.67 -1.17 -1.63
C ARG A 36 12.60 -1.72 -0.69
N VAL A 37 11.33 -1.52 -1.06
CA VAL A 37 10.16 -2.03 -0.35
C VAL A 37 9.39 -2.96 -1.28
N VAL A 38 9.39 -4.25 -0.93
CA VAL A 38 8.74 -5.31 -1.70
C VAL A 38 7.40 -5.64 -1.06
N ALA A 39 6.32 -5.54 -1.84
CA ALA A 39 5.00 -6.01 -1.43
C ALA A 39 4.55 -7.20 -2.27
N VAL A 40 3.92 -8.17 -1.60
CA VAL A 40 3.27 -9.31 -2.24
C VAL A 40 1.77 -9.19 -2.01
N ALA A 41 1.00 -9.09 -3.08
CA ALA A 41 -0.45 -8.98 -3.00
C ALA A 41 -1.12 -9.69 -4.18
N ARG A 42 -2.26 -10.33 -3.93
CA ARG A 42 -3.10 -11.02 -4.92
C ARG A 42 -4.57 -10.83 -4.54
N GLY A 43 -5.43 -10.72 -5.55
CA GLY A 43 -6.88 -10.66 -5.46
C GLY A 43 -7.41 -9.35 -6.05
N ILE A 44 -8.45 -9.43 -6.89
CA ILE A 44 -9.11 -8.26 -7.50
C ILE A 44 -9.55 -7.28 -6.41
N GLU A 45 -10.03 -7.79 -5.27
CA GLU A 45 -10.45 -7.02 -4.11
C GLU A 45 -9.31 -6.19 -3.47
N LYS A 46 -8.05 -6.55 -3.73
CA LYS A 46 -6.87 -5.82 -3.22
C LYS A 46 -6.38 -4.75 -4.18
N SER A 47 -6.82 -4.73 -5.43
CA SER A 47 -6.28 -3.86 -6.50
C SER A 47 -6.33 -2.38 -6.14
N ALA A 48 -7.42 -1.90 -5.54
CA ALA A 48 -7.52 -0.51 -5.08
C ALA A 48 -6.53 -0.19 -3.95
N GLY A 49 -6.29 -1.15 -3.04
CA GLY A 49 -5.29 -1.03 -1.98
C GLY A 49 -3.86 -1.01 -2.52
N VAL A 50 -3.56 -1.90 -3.48
CA VAL A 50 -2.27 -1.96 -4.18
C VAL A 50 -2.00 -0.66 -4.93
N LEU A 51 -2.99 -0.16 -5.69
CA LEU A 51 -2.87 1.11 -6.40
C LEU A 51 -2.65 2.28 -5.45
N GLY A 52 -3.34 2.31 -4.31
CA GLY A 52 -3.10 3.32 -3.28
C GLY A 52 -1.68 3.28 -2.71
N ALA A 53 -1.12 2.08 -2.49
CA ALA A 53 0.25 1.92 -2.02
C ALA A 53 1.28 2.41 -3.05
N LEU A 54 1.06 2.09 -4.34
CA LEU A 54 1.89 2.55 -5.45
C LEU A 54 1.84 4.08 -5.59
N ARG A 55 0.65 4.69 -5.57
CA ARG A 55 0.46 6.15 -5.63
C ARG A 55 1.15 6.87 -4.47
N GLY A 56 1.13 6.28 -3.27
CA GLY A 56 1.79 6.82 -2.09
C GLY A 56 3.30 6.62 -2.02
N SER A 57 3.90 5.96 -3.01
CA SER A 57 5.30 5.50 -2.98
C SER A 57 5.63 4.70 -1.72
N LEU A 58 4.65 3.98 -1.17
CA LEU A 58 4.81 3.15 0.04
C LEU A 58 5.52 1.83 -0.29
N ILE A 59 5.49 1.44 -1.56
CA ILE A 59 6.15 0.25 -2.11
C ILE A 59 6.81 0.64 -3.43
N ASN A 60 7.91 -0.01 -3.79
CA ASN A 60 8.59 0.21 -5.07
C ASN A 60 8.87 -1.07 -5.85
N VAL A 61 8.59 -2.24 -5.26
CA VAL A 61 8.52 -3.53 -5.95
C VAL A 61 7.19 -4.19 -5.58
N LEU A 62 6.43 -4.61 -6.60
CA LEU A 62 5.19 -5.35 -6.44
C LEU A 62 5.34 -6.75 -7.05
N ILE A 63 5.04 -7.77 -6.26
CA ILE A 63 4.86 -9.15 -6.71
C ILE A 63 3.36 -9.44 -6.63
N THR A 64 2.75 -9.76 -7.77
CA THR A 64 1.31 -9.99 -7.90
C THR A 64 1.01 -10.96 -9.04
N ASP A 65 -0.25 -11.39 -9.18
CA ASP A 65 -0.72 -12.21 -10.29
C ASP A 65 -1.33 -11.35 -11.41
N GLU A 66 -1.47 -11.94 -12.60
CA GLU A 66 -1.97 -11.26 -13.80
C GLU A 66 -3.34 -10.58 -13.59
N PRO A 67 -4.37 -11.22 -12.99
CA PRO A 67 -5.67 -10.56 -12.82
C PRO A 67 -5.60 -9.32 -11.92
N THR A 68 -4.83 -9.37 -10.84
CA THR A 68 -4.64 -8.21 -9.95
C THR A 68 -3.86 -7.11 -10.65
N ALA A 69 -2.81 -7.45 -11.40
CA ALA A 69 -2.04 -6.48 -12.18
C ALA A 69 -2.91 -5.77 -13.23
N ALA A 70 -3.71 -6.53 -13.98
CA ALA A 70 -4.61 -5.99 -14.99
C ALA A 70 -5.64 -5.04 -14.37
N GLU A 71 -6.22 -5.41 -13.23
CA GLU A 71 -7.18 -4.55 -12.52
C GLU A 71 -6.53 -3.28 -11.97
N VAL A 72 -5.30 -3.36 -11.42
CA VAL A 72 -4.54 -2.18 -10.99
C VAL A 72 -4.32 -1.22 -12.16
N LEU A 73 -4.00 -1.73 -13.35
CA LEU A 73 -3.86 -0.90 -14.56
C LEU A 73 -5.19 -0.29 -15.00
N ARG A 74 -6.30 -1.02 -14.89
CA ARG A 74 -7.65 -0.52 -15.21
C ARG A 74 -8.09 0.61 -14.29
N LEU A 75 -7.68 0.57 -13.02
CA LEU A 75 -8.00 1.58 -11.99
C LEU A 75 -7.06 2.81 -12.01
N ARG A 76 -5.97 2.75 -12.79
CA ARG A 76 -4.86 3.73 -12.74
C ARG A 76 -5.29 5.14 -13.08
#